data_AF-A0A2R7ITW1-F1
#
_entry.id   AF-A0A2R7ITW1-F1
#
_cell.length_a   1.000
_cell.length_b   1.000
_cell.length_c   1.000
_cell.angle_alpha   90.00
_cell.angle_beta   90.00
_cell.angle_gamma   90.00
#
_symmetry.space_group_name_H-M   'P 1'
#
loop_
_entity.id
_entity.type
_entity.pdbx_description
1 polymer ?
#
loop_
_entity_poly.entity_id
_entity_poly.type
_entity_poly.pdbx_seq_one_letter_code
_entity_poly.pdbx_strand_id
1 'polypeptide(L)'
;MKPLGLIVWLAFRDWINDWPLSLCLLAAVTSAALPLILLLSLRAGVVEQLRNELTRFPSSRELTTTGQPEIRWQLAAQLGEREDVAYAAPLTRLLAASATLQKAGGKAVAVDLLPSGPGDPLARGRRPGEVV
;
A
#
# COMPACT_ATOMS: atom_id res chain seq x y z
N MET A 1 44.02 -6.79 -33.18
CA MET A 1 42.79 -6.66 -32.34
C MET A 1 42.21 -8.06 -32.11
N LYS A 2 42.46 -8.68 -30.94
CA LYS A 2 41.77 -9.89 -30.39
C LYS A 2 42.42 -10.53 -29.12
N PRO A 3 43.44 -9.97 -28.42
CA PRO A 3 44.07 -10.72 -27.32
C PRO A 3 43.11 -10.91 -26.13
N LEU A 4 42.25 -9.92 -25.84
CA LEU A 4 41.26 -10.05 -24.76
C LEU A 4 40.26 -11.18 -24.97
N GLY A 5 39.80 -11.41 -26.20
CA GLY A 5 38.85 -12.49 -26.48
C GLY A 5 39.45 -13.86 -26.24
N LEU A 6 40.74 -14.03 -26.56
CA LEU A 6 41.46 -15.28 -26.32
C LEU A 6 41.71 -15.50 -24.83
N ILE A 7 42.05 -14.44 -24.08
CA ILE A 7 42.27 -14.50 -22.63
C ILE A 7 40.98 -14.84 -21.88
N VAL A 8 39.87 -14.18 -22.21
CA VAL A 8 38.56 -14.47 -21.59
C VAL A 8 38.12 -15.89 -21.92
N TRP A 9 38.29 -16.33 -23.16
CA TRP A 9 37.93 -17.70 -23.56
C TRP A 9 38.79 -18.75 -22.84
N LEU A 10 40.10 -18.52 -22.72
CA LEU A 10 40.99 -19.42 -22.01
C LEU A 10 40.64 -19.48 -20.52
N ALA A 11 40.41 -18.33 -19.88
CA ALA A 11 40.00 -18.25 -18.47
C ALA A 11 38.64 -18.91 -18.21
N PHE A 12 37.67 -18.76 -19.11
CA PHE A 12 36.36 -19.39 -18.98
C PHE A 12 36.45 -20.92 -19.12
N ARG A 13 37.31 -21.38 -20.03
CA ARG A 13 37.56 -22.81 -20.24
C ARG A 13 38.34 -23.43 -19.07
N ASP A 14 39.24 -22.68 -18.46
CA ASP A 14 39.97 -23.05 -17.24
C ASP A 14 39.02 -23.21 -16.04
N TRP A 15 38.09 -22.27 -15.85
CA TRP A 15 37.01 -22.39 -14.85
C TRP A 15 36.19 -23.67 -15.07
N ILE A 16 35.76 -23.95 -16.30
CA ILE A 16 34.96 -25.16 -16.60
C ILE A 16 35.76 -26.43 -16.34
N ASN A 17 37.06 -26.43 -16.64
CA ASN A 17 37.92 -27.60 -16.44
C ASN A 17 38.09 -27.94 -14.94
N ASP A 18 38.27 -26.92 -14.11
CA ASP A 18 38.38 -27.06 -12.64
C ASP A 18 37.09 -26.63 -11.92
N TRP A 19 35.95 -27.11 -12.43
CA TRP A 19 34.61 -26.83 -11.90
C TRP A 19 34.42 -27.09 -10.39
N PRO A 20 34.91 -28.20 -9.79
CA PRO A 20 34.69 -28.43 -8.36
C PRO A 20 35.43 -27.41 -7.47
N LEU A 21 36.65 -27.00 -7.84
CA LEU A 21 37.40 -25.96 -7.12
C LEU A 21 36.74 -24.59 -7.30
N SER A 22 36.35 -24.28 -8.53
CA SER A 22 35.73 -22.99 -8.87
C SER A 22 34.37 -22.82 -8.19
N LEU A 23 33.55 -23.88 -8.11
CA LEU A 23 32.32 -23.88 -7.33
C LEU A 23 32.57 -23.68 -5.84
N CYS A 24 33.62 -24.31 -5.29
CA CYS A 24 33.98 -24.14 -3.89
C CYS A 24 34.32 -22.67 -3.57
N LEU A 25 35.12 -22.02 -4.43
CA LEU A 25 35.45 -20.60 -4.29
C LEU A 25 34.21 -19.71 -4.41
N LEU A 26 33.35 -19.97 -5.40
CA LEU A 26 32.10 -19.22 -5.57
C LEU A 26 31.17 -19.41 -4.36
N ALA A 27 31.06 -20.63 -3.83
CA ALA A 27 30.27 -20.94 -2.64
C ALA A 27 30.83 -20.24 -1.40
N ALA A 28 32.14 -20.16 -1.24
CA ALA A 28 32.78 -19.44 -0.13
C ALA A 28 32.45 -17.94 -0.17
N VAL A 29 32.56 -17.30 -1.34
CA VAL A 29 32.26 -15.88 -1.51
C VAL A 29 30.77 -15.61 -1.35
N THR A 30 29.92 -16.42 -1.98
CA THR A 30 28.46 -16.24 -1.92
C THR A 30 27.92 -16.52 -0.53
N SER A 31 28.44 -17.49 0.23
CA SER A 31 28.05 -17.75 1.62
C SER A 31 28.14 -16.50 2.51
N ALA A 32 29.16 -15.66 2.30
CA ALA A 32 29.32 -14.40 3.03
C ALA A 32 28.47 -13.25 2.47
N ALA A 33 28.32 -13.14 1.13
CA ALA A 33 27.62 -12.04 0.49
C ALA A 33 26.08 -12.22 0.45
N LEU A 34 25.62 -13.46 0.27
CA LEU A 34 24.22 -13.83 0.17
C LEU A 34 23.36 -13.36 1.35
N PRO A 35 23.75 -13.53 2.63
CA PRO A 35 22.92 -13.06 3.74
C PRO A 35 22.69 -11.54 3.72
N LEU A 36 23.70 -10.75 3.31
CA LEU A 36 23.55 -9.30 3.18
C LEU A 36 22.59 -8.92 2.03
N ILE A 37 22.74 -9.57 0.88
CA ILE A 37 21.87 -9.35 -0.29
C ILE A 37 20.42 -9.75 0.02
N LEU A 38 20.23 -10.88 0.71
CA LEU A 38 18.91 -11.35 1.13
C LEU A 38 18.25 -10.38 2.10
N LEU A 39 18.97 -9.92 3.13
CA LEU A 39 18.45 -8.93 4.08
C LEU A 39 18.04 -7.63 3.38
N LEU A 40 18.86 -7.16 2.43
CA LEU A 40 18.57 -5.92 1.70
C LEU A 40 17.36 -6.08 0.76
N SER A 41 17.28 -7.19 0.04
CA SER A 41 16.19 -7.49 -0.90
C SER A 41 14.85 -7.62 -0.17
N LEU A 42 14.83 -8.33 0.96
CA LEU A 42 13.64 -8.48 1.79
C LEU A 42 13.19 -7.14 2.38
N ARG A 43 14.11 -6.33 2.90
CA ARG A 43 13.78 -4.99 3.42
C ARG A 43 13.15 -4.12 2.34
N ALA A 44 13.75 -4.07 1.15
CA ALA A 44 13.23 -3.27 0.05
C ALA A 44 11.83 -3.75 -0.38
N GLY A 45 11.64 -5.07 -0.52
CA GLY A 45 10.35 -5.64 -0.90
C GLY A 45 9.25 -5.39 0.14
N VAL A 46 9.54 -5.58 1.42
CA VAL A 46 8.56 -5.37 2.50
C VAL A 46 8.18 -3.89 2.62
N VAL A 47 9.15 -2.98 2.58
CA VAL A 47 8.88 -1.54 2.66
C VAL A 47 8.04 -1.09 1.48
N GLU A 48 8.33 -1.58 0.27
CA GLU A 48 7.55 -1.27 -0.92
C GLU A 48 6.12 -1.79 -0.82
N GLN A 49 5.94 -3.00 -0.27
CA GLN A 49 4.62 -3.59 -0.08
C GLN A 49 3.80 -2.80 0.94
N LEU A 50 4.39 -2.43 2.07
CA LEU A 50 3.73 -1.58 3.08
C LEU A 50 3.35 -0.21 2.49
N ARG A 51 4.25 0.41 1.70
CA ARG A 51 3.98 1.68 1.01
C ARG A 51 2.83 1.54 0.00
N ASN A 52 2.82 0.46 -0.77
CA ASN A 52 1.78 0.21 -1.75
C ASN A 52 0.43 -0.04 -1.07
N GLU A 53 0.38 -0.78 0.03
CA GLU A 53 -0.85 -0.94 0.81
C GLU A 53 -1.37 0.43 1.32
N LEU A 54 -0.51 1.27 1.89
CA LEU A 54 -0.88 2.63 2.33
C LEU A 54 -1.33 3.54 1.18
N THR A 55 -0.84 3.31 -0.04
CA THR A 55 -1.19 4.10 -1.22
C THR A 55 -2.46 3.57 -1.90
N ARG A 56 -2.71 2.27 -1.80
CA ARG A 56 -3.81 1.57 -2.46
C ARG A 56 -5.13 1.72 -1.73
N PHE A 57 -5.10 1.91 -0.41
CA PHE A 57 -6.31 2.15 0.37
C PHE A 57 -6.65 3.64 0.43
N PRO A 58 -7.78 4.07 -0.16
CA PRO A 58 -8.25 5.46 -0.03
C PRO A 58 -8.57 5.82 1.42
N SER A 59 -8.82 4.83 2.30
CA SER A 59 -9.02 5.04 3.74
C SER A 59 -7.76 5.50 4.48
N SER A 60 -6.56 5.17 4.00
CA SER A 60 -5.30 5.69 4.58
C SER A 60 -5.03 7.15 4.22
N ARG A 61 -5.75 7.69 3.23
CA ARG A 61 -5.72 9.09 2.82
C ARG A 61 -6.97 9.86 3.27
N GLU A 62 -7.78 9.24 4.12
CA GLU A 62 -8.93 9.89 4.73
C GLU A 62 -8.42 10.89 5.78
N LEU A 63 -8.65 12.17 5.52
CA LEU A 63 -8.45 13.21 6.52
C LEU A 63 -9.76 13.41 7.28
N THR A 64 -9.85 12.78 8.44
CA THR A 64 -10.94 13.04 9.39
C THR A 64 -10.53 14.10 10.40
N THR A 65 -11.47 14.91 10.84
CA THR A 65 -11.19 15.90 11.89
C THR A 65 -11.19 15.24 13.25
N THR A 66 -10.07 15.30 13.96
CA THR A 66 -9.98 14.87 15.36
C THR A 66 -10.74 15.86 16.26
N GLY A 67 -12.02 15.60 16.53
CA GLY A 67 -12.88 16.42 17.39
C GLY A 67 -14.20 16.83 16.74
N GLN A 68 -14.88 17.83 17.30
CA GLN A 68 -16.08 18.45 16.72
C GLN A 68 -15.82 19.92 16.33
N PRO A 69 -14.93 20.21 15.36
CA PRO A 69 -14.80 21.57 14.87
C PRO A 69 -16.07 21.99 14.12
N GLU A 70 -16.45 23.27 14.22
CA GLU A 70 -17.49 23.82 13.35
C GLU A 70 -16.94 23.94 11.93
N ILE A 71 -17.10 22.88 11.14
CA ILE A 71 -16.73 22.86 9.73
C ILE A 71 -17.83 23.59 8.95
N ARG A 72 -17.51 24.78 8.45
CA ARG A 72 -18.42 25.55 7.60
C ARG A 72 -18.46 24.92 6.20
N TRP A 73 -19.65 24.78 5.63
CA TRP A 73 -19.87 24.21 4.29
C TRP A 73 -18.98 24.81 3.19
N GLN A 74 -18.64 26.10 3.31
CA GLN A 74 -17.76 26.81 2.37
C GLN A 74 -16.32 26.27 2.39
N LEU A 75 -15.82 25.81 3.54
CA LEU A 75 -14.50 25.22 3.68
C LEU A 75 -14.43 23.86 2.98
N ALA A 76 -15.49 23.05 3.12
CA ALA A 76 -15.59 21.76 2.44
C ALA A 76 -15.63 21.93 0.91
N ALA A 77 -16.38 22.93 0.41
CA ALA A 77 -16.42 23.26 -1.02
C ALA A 77 -15.05 23.74 -1.55
N GLN A 78 -14.35 24.60 -0.80
CA GLN A 78 -12.99 25.05 -1.17
C GLN A 78 -11.97 23.91 -1.18
N LEU A 79 -12.12 22.91 -0.29
CA LEU A 79 -11.28 21.72 -0.29
C LEU A 79 -11.56 20.82 -1.50
N GLY A 80 -12.81 20.75 -1.97
CA GLY A 80 -13.18 19.95 -3.14
C GLY A 80 -12.68 20.52 -4.48
N GLU A 81 -12.35 21.82 -4.55
CA GLU A 81 -11.80 22.49 -5.73
C GLU A 81 -10.29 22.25 -5.93
N ARG A 82 -9.61 21.60 -4.97
CA ARG A 82 -8.18 21.33 -5.03
C ARG A 82 -7.90 20.08 -5.85
N GLU A 83 -6.96 20.17 -6.80
CA GLU A 83 -6.56 19.07 -7.68
C GLU A 83 -5.98 17.86 -6.93
N ASP A 84 -5.48 18.09 -5.71
CA ASP A 84 -4.95 17.08 -4.79
C ASP A 84 -6.00 16.41 -3.87
N VAL A 85 -7.27 16.81 -3.95
CA VAL A 85 -8.38 16.25 -3.16
C VAL A 85 -9.37 15.52 -4.07
N ALA A 86 -9.45 14.20 -3.92
CA ALA A 86 -10.33 13.36 -4.76
C ALA A 86 -11.82 13.49 -4.40
N TYR A 87 -12.15 13.73 -3.13
CA TYR A 87 -13.52 13.88 -2.64
C TYR A 87 -13.52 14.59 -1.29
N ALA A 88 -14.44 15.54 -1.10
CA ALA A 88 -14.63 16.24 0.16
C ALA A 88 -16.13 16.29 0.49
N ALA A 89 -16.51 15.79 1.67
CA ALA A 89 -17.86 15.89 2.19
C ALA A 89 -17.83 16.25 3.67
N PRO A 90 -18.69 17.15 4.15
CA PRO A 90 -18.79 17.44 5.56
C PRO A 90 -19.45 16.26 6.29
N LEU A 91 -18.79 15.76 7.33
CA LEU A 91 -19.38 14.74 8.19
C LEU A 91 -20.42 15.38 9.11
N THR A 92 -21.61 14.78 9.15
CA THR A 92 -22.59 15.05 10.19
C THR A 92 -22.11 14.41 11.50
N ARG A 93 -22.33 15.09 12.63
CA ARG A 93 -21.93 14.71 13.99
C ARG A 93 -21.86 13.18 14.22
N LEU A 94 -20.72 12.68 14.72
CA LEU A 94 -20.46 11.24 14.98
C LEU A 94 -21.59 10.51 15.75
N LEU A 95 -22.29 11.21 16.65
CA LEU A 95 -23.38 10.65 17.48
C LEU A 95 -24.76 10.64 16.78
N ALA A 96 -24.90 11.29 15.63
CA ALA A 96 -26.12 11.30 14.81
C ALA A 96 -25.98 10.42 13.56
N ALA A 97 -24.87 9.70 13.44
CA ALA A 97 -24.54 8.81 12.34
C ALA A 97 -25.01 7.37 12.61
N SER A 98 -26.06 7.17 13.41
CA SER A 98 -26.68 5.85 13.61
C SER A 98 -28.18 5.96 13.34
N ALA A 99 -28.72 5.10 12.48
CA ALA A 99 -30.14 5.00 12.19
C ALA A 99 -30.65 3.61 12.49
N THR A 100 -31.93 3.52 12.84
CA THR A 100 -32.60 2.23 13.01
C THR A 100 -33.41 1.94 11.77
N LEU A 101 -32.99 0.94 10.98
CA LEU A 101 -33.75 0.45 9.84
C LEU A 101 -34.71 -0.62 10.30
N GLN A 102 -35.99 -0.45 9.97
CA GLN A 102 -37.01 -1.46 10.19
C GLN A 102 -37.76 -1.71 8.89
N LYS A 103 -37.72 -2.95 8.42
CA LYS A 103 -38.63 -3.41 7.36
C LYS A 103 -40.02 -3.57 7.94
N ALA A 104 -41.07 -3.21 7.20
CA ALA A 104 -42.46 -3.35 7.66
C ALA A 104 -42.72 -4.81 8.15
N GLY A 105 -43.02 -4.96 9.44
CA GLY A 105 -43.24 -6.26 10.10
C GLY A 105 -41.97 -7.03 10.55
N GLY A 106 -40.78 -6.45 10.42
CA GLY A 106 -39.50 -7.06 10.77
C GLY A 106 -38.85 -6.49 12.04
N LYS A 107 -37.77 -7.14 12.49
CA LYS A 107 -36.92 -6.62 13.58
C LYS A 107 -36.18 -5.36 13.12
N ALA A 108 -36.11 -4.39 14.04
CA ALA A 108 -35.32 -3.19 13.89
C ALA A 108 -33.81 -3.52 13.96
N VAL A 109 -33.03 -2.94 13.06
CA VAL A 109 -31.57 -3.10 12.99
C VAL A 109 -30.92 -1.73 13.10
N ALA A 110 -30.05 -1.56 14.08
CA ALA A 110 -29.21 -0.37 14.17
C ALA A 110 -28.11 -0.44 13.10
N VAL A 111 -27.99 0.62 12.31
CA VAL A 111 -26.97 0.77 11.26
C VAL A 111 -26.29 2.11 11.42
N ASP A 112 -24.98 2.16 11.15
CA ASP A 112 -24.28 3.43 11.08
C ASP A 112 -24.39 4.02 9.67
N LEU A 113 -24.66 5.32 9.61
CA LEU A 113 -24.83 6.10 8.40
C LEU A 113 -23.55 6.89 8.12
N LEU A 114 -22.90 6.57 7.01
CA LEU A 114 -21.78 7.35 6.50
C LEU A 114 -22.24 8.25 5.35
N PRO A 115 -22.06 9.57 5.41
CA PRO A 115 -22.42 10.47 4.32
C PRO A 115 -21.50 10.20 3.12
N SER A 116 -22.07 9.70 2.02
CA SER A 116 -21.37 9.42 0.75
C SER A 116 -22.10 10.10 -0.42
N GLY A 117 -21.41 10.29 -1.54
CA GLY A 117 -21.90 11.02 -2.70
C GLY A 117 -21.28 10.53 -4.02
N PRO A 118 -21.76 11.04 -5.17
CA PRO A 118 -21.20 10.67 -6.47
C PRO A 118 -19.72 11.07 -6.54
N GLY A 119 -18.86 10.09 -6.85
CA GLY A 119 -17.40 10.28 -6.91
C GLY A 119 -16.64 9.86 -5.64
N ASP A 120 -17.33 9.38 -4.60
CA ASP A 120 -16.68 8.91 -3.37
C ASP A 120 -15.81 7.65 -3.62
N PRO A 121 -14.46 7.75 -3.47
CA PRO A 121 -13.56 6.61 -3.64
C PRO A 121 -13.65 5.58 -2.49
N LEU A 122 -14.20 5.97 -1.32
CA LEU A 122 -14.35 5.10 -0.15
C LEU A 122 -15.57 4.16 -0.28
N ALA A 123 -16.60 4.56 -1.03
CA ALA A 123 -17.82 3.79 -1.23
C ALA A 123 -17.59 2.46 -2.00
N ARG A 124 -16.55 2.36 -2.84
CA ARG A 124 -16.25 1.15 -3.64
C ARG A 124 -15.40 0.11 -2.92
N GLY A 125 -14.67 0.49 -1.88
CA GLY A 125 -13.65 -0.37 -1.24
C GLY A 125 -13.98 -0.87 0.17
N ARG A 126 -15.03 -0.33 0.81
CA ARG A 126 -15.35 -0.63 2.21
C ARG A 126 -16.15 -1.94 2.33
N ARG A 127 -15.68 -2.86 3.17
CA ARG A 127 -16.39 -4.11 3.47
C ARG A 127 -17.61 -3.80 4.36
N PRO A 128 -18.79 -4.41 4.11
CA PRO A 128 -19.95 -4.20 4.97
C PRO A 128 -19.64 -4.72 6.39
N GLY A 129 -19.58 -3.82 7.37
CA GLY A 129 -19.35 -4.16 8.79
C GLY A 129 -18.01 -3.70 9.39
N GLU A 130 -17.16 -2.99 8.64
CA GLU A 130 -15.96 -2.37 9.19
C GLU A 130 -16.34 -1.05 9.89
N VAL A 131 -16.54 -1.15 11.20
CA VAL A 131 -16.82 -0.02 12.10
C VAL A 131 -15.51 0.70 12.40
N VAL A 132 -15.53 2.04 12.36
CA VAL A 132 -14.42 2.92 12.77
C VAL A 132 -14.20 2.83 14.28
#